data_AF-A0A9E2RHN6-F1
#
_entry.id   AF-A0A9E2RHN6-F1
#
_cell.length_a   1.000
_cell.length_b   1.000
_cell.length_c   1.000
_cell.angle_alpha   90.00
_cell.angle_beta   90.00
_cell.angle_gamma   90.00
#
_symmetry.space_group_name_H-M   'P 1'
#
loop_
_entity.id
_entity.type
_entity.pdbx_description
1 polymer ?
#
loop_
_entity_poly.entity_id
_entity_poly.type
_entity_poly.pdbx_seq_one_letter_code
_entity_poly.pdbx_strand_id
1 'polypeptide(L)'
;MTESGSRRYDAGTSWRETVLLRLSIQTVFSSLLLLVSTTVIWLQPSSVLAGPYFEDGYLGLTQTELHQKLGMPQAVRDRKSALRVFTYHAITDWEKYFRKLVSPENGEDVYTFKRDGIEIRYSFSYAVDPNDESENRTLFVRLVDIEFSPAVPLAKIPTLVPEFHPSEDPASPSFRSNIWVLLFKGAASPQARFIVKEATKDKLEWTLAYQLFSLQGLPDPLTTKSLVDRMEISTQSVELVKQRQRHTHDPILNPYSREFSQHALAPQPPTAKKIPVPKYAE
;
A
#
# COMPACT_ATOMS: atom_id res chain seq x y z
N MET A 1 -53.79 -72.47 -62.17
CA MET A 1 -53.91 -72.51 -60.70
C MET A 1 -53.26 -71.27 -60.14
N THR A 2 -54.08 -70.47 -59.48
CA THR A 2 -53.83 -69.16 -58.90
C THR A 2 -52.93 -69.22 -57.67
N GLU A 3 -51.98 -68.29 -57.53
CA GLU A 3 -51.54 -67.85 -56.20
C GLU A 3 -51.12 -66.37 -56.22
N SER A 4 -51.86 -65.58 -55.44
CA SER A 4 -51.71 -64.14 -55.24
C SER A 4 -51.04 -63.95 -53.88
N GLY A 5 -49.76 -63.54 -53.87
CA GLY A 5 -49.02 -63.21 -52.65
C GLY A 5 -49.02 -61.72 -52.36
N SER A 6 -49.83 -61.29 -51.40
CA SER A 6 -49.83 -59.93 -50.84
C SER A 6 -48.69 -59.77 -49.83
N ARG A 7 -47.77 -58.81 -50.07
CA ARG A 7 -46.75 -58.40 -49.09
C ARG A 7 -47.18 -57.09 -48.40
N ARG A 8 -47.47 -57.17 -47.11
CA ARG A 8 -47.51 -56.02 -46.19
C ARG A 8 -46.08 -55.51 -45.97
N TYR A 9 -45.88 -54.20 -46.10
CA TYR A 9 -44.68 -53.51 -45.65
C TYR A 9 -44.91 -53.00 -44.21
N ASP A 10 -44.07 -53.46 -43.28
CA ASP A 10 -43.98 -52.94 -41.91
C ASP A 10 -43.18 -51.63 -41.88
N ALA A 11 -43.86 -50.51 -41.65
CA ALA A 11 -43.27 -49.17 -41.58
C ALA A 11 -43.10 -48.68 -40.12
N GLY A 12 -42.69 -49.56 -39.20
CA GLY A 12 -42.71 -49.28 -37.75
C GLY A 12 -41.36 -48.97 -37.10
N THR A 13 -40.23 -49.33 -37.70
CA THR A 13 -38.93 -49.42 -36.98
C THR A 13 -37.96 -48.27 -37.23
N SER A 14 -38.14 -47.49 -38.30
CA SER A 14 -37.16 -46.47 -38.73
C SER A 14 -37.14 -45.18 -37.88
N TRP A 15 -38.25 -44.79 -37.26
CA TRP A 15 -38.33 -43.50 -36.54
C TRP A 15 -37.67 -43.50 -35.15
N ARG A 16 -37.53 -44.67 -34.50
CA ARG A 16 -36.98 -44.77 -33.14
C ARG A 16 -35.46 -44.66 -33.11
N GLU A 17 -34.78 -45.15 -34.14
CA GLU A 17 -33.31 -45.13 -34.21
C GLU A 17 -32.76 -43.70 -34.44
N THR A 18 -33.45 -42.88 -35.23
CA THR A 18 -33.02 -41.51 -35.53
C THR A 18 -33.12 -40.57 -34.32
N VAL A 19 -34.10 -40.81 -33.44
CA VAL A 19 -34.31 -40.01 -32.21
C VAL A 19 -33.25 -40.35 -31.16
N LEU A 20 -32.91 -41.64 -31.00
CA LEU A 20 -31.87 -42.07 -30.06
C LEU A 20 -30.48 -41.59 -30.46
N LEU A 21 -30.17 -41.55 -31.77
CA LEU A 21 -28.89 -41.00 -32.25
C LEU A 21 -28.76 -39.50 -31.97
N ARG A 22 -29.84 -38.72 -32.13
CA ARG A 22 -29.82 -37.27 -31.83
C ARG A 22 -29.65 -36.96 -30.34
N LEU A 23 -30.29 -37.74 -29.47
CA LEU A 23 -30.13 -37.62 -28.02
C LEU A 23 -28.71 -37.96 -27.57
N SER A 24 -28.10 -38.99 -28.18
CA SER A 24 -26.72 -39.39 -27.87
C SER A 24 -25.67 -38.37 -28.34
N ILE A 25 -25.91 -37.68 -29.45
CA ILE A 25 -25.00 -36.62 -29.94
C ILE A 25 -25.09 -35.38 -29.03
N GLN A 26 -26.30 -35.01 -28.58
CA GLN A 26 -26.48 -33.86 -27.67
C GLN A 26 -25.84 -34.08 -26.29
N THR A 27 -25.91 -35.29 -25.74
CA THR A 27 -25.25 -35.59 -24.46
C THR A 27 -23.74 -35.57 -24.59
N VAL A 28 -23.16 -36.16 -25.65
CA VAL A 28 -21.71 -36.13 -25.89
C VAL A 28 -21.19 -34.70 -26.10
N PHE A 29 -21.90 -33.86 -26.87
CA PHE A 29 -21.51 -32.46 -27.05
C PHE A 29 -21.60 -31.66 -25.75
N SER A 30 -22.65 -31.87 -24.95
CA SER A 30 -22.82 -31.17 -23.66
C SER A 30 -21.75 -31.58 -22.66
N SER A 31 -21.39 -32.87 -22.62
CA SER A 31 -20.30 -33.38 -21.77
C SER A 31 -18.94 -32.84 -22.19
N LEU A 32 -18.67 -32.76 -23.51
CA LEU A 32 -17.43 -32.20 -24.02
C LEU A 32 -17.32 -30.69 -23.72
N LEU A 33 -18.41 -29.94 -23.86
CA LEU A 33 -18.45 -28.50 -23.53
C LEU A 33 -18.20 -28.27 -22.04
N LEU A 34 -18.78 -29.09 -21.16
CA LEU A 34 -18.53 -29.07 -19.72
C LEU A 34 -17.07 -29.38 -19.39
N LEU A 35 -16.45 -30.34 -20.08
CA LEU A 35 -15.04 -30.72 -19.86
C LEU A 35 -14.06 -29.64 -20.35
N VAL A 36 -14.39 -28.95 -21.44
CA VAL A 36 -13.61 -27.78 -21.93
C VAL A 36 -13.80 -26.59 -20.99
N SER A 37 -15.02 -26.35 -20.50
CA SER A 37 -15.30 -25.31 -19.51
C SER A 37 -14.52 -25.53 -18.21
N THR A 38 -14.43 -26.76 -17.71
CA THR A 38 -13.71 -27.02 -16.45
C THR A 38 -12.20 -26.90 -16.64
N THR A 39 -11.64 -27.32 -17.77
CA THR A 39 -10.20 -27.17 -18.04
C THR A 39 -9.78 -25.70 -18.19
N VAL A 40 -10.62 -24.84 -18.78
CA VAL A 40 -10.36 -23.38 -18.88
C VAL A 40 -10.36 -22.69 -17.51
N ILE A 41 -11.18 -23.14 -16.56
CA ILE A 41 -11.22 -22.60 -15.20
C ILE A 41 -9.93 -22.96 -14.42
N TRP A 42 -9.37 -24.15 -14.65
CA TRP A 42 -8.15 -24.60 -13.99
C TRP A 42 -6.86 -24.02 -14.60
N LEU A 43 -6.92 -23.49 -15.83
CA LEU A 43 -5.81 -22.84 -16.51
C LEU A 43 -5.76 -21.32 -16.28
N GLN A 44 -6.65 -20.76 -15.45
CA GLN A 44 -6.51 -19.36 -15.07
C GLN A 44 -5.30 -19.19 -14.16
N PRO A 45 -4.33 -18.32 -14.51
CA PRO A 45 -3.25 -18.00 -13.59
C PRO A 45 -3.88 -17.45 -12.31
N SER A 46 -3.59 -18.09 -11.18
CA SER A 46 -3.94 -17.60 -9.85
C SER A 46 -3.34 -16.21 -9.71
N SER A 47 -4.15 -15.18 -9.97
CA SER A 47 -3.80 -13.83 -9.59
C SER A 47 -3.79 -13.84 -8.07
N VAL A 48 -2.61 -13.94 -7.48
CA VAL A 48 -2.43 -13.77 -6.04
C VAL A 48 -2.86 -12.33 -5.74
N LEU A 49 -4.13 -12.16 -5.36
CA LEU A 49 -4.69 -10.91 -4.87
C LEU A 49 -4.01 -10.64 -3.52
N ALA A 50 -2.94 -9.86 -3.55
CA ALA A 50 -2.25 -9.43 -2.35
C ALA A 50 -3.00 -8.20 -1.82
N GLY A 51 -3.97 -8.45 -0.93
CA GLY A 51 -4.68 -7.37 -0.24
C GLY A 51 -3.74 -6.51 0.62
N PRO A 52 -4.17 -5.27 0.98
CA PRO A 52 -3.38 -4.41 1.84
C PRO A 52 -3.17 -5.06 3.21
N TYR A 53 -1.98 -4.90 3.79
CA TYR A 53 -1.60 -5.50 5.07
C TYR A 53 -2.24 -4.80 6.26
N PHE A 54 -2.62 -3.53 6.09
CA PHE A 54 -3.24 -2.72 7.13
C PHE A 54 -4.43 -1.93 6.57
N GLU A 55 -5.13 -1.25 7.48
CA GLU A 55 -6.33 -0.46 7.19
C GLU A 55 -6.08 0.84 6.41
N ASP A 56 -4.82 1.23 6.17
CA ASP A 56 -4.48 2.33 5.27
C ASP A 56 -4.90 2.02 3.81
N GLY A 57 -5.01 0.73 3.49
CA GLY A 57 -5.50 0.26 2.21
C GLY A 57 -4.50 0.36 1.07
N TYR A 58 -3.22 0.65 1.33
CA TYR A 58 -2.15 0.72 0.32
C TYR A 58 -0.96 -0.19 0.63
N LEU A 59 -0.45 -0.20 1.86
CA LEU A 59 0.74 -0.99 2.21
C LEU A 59 0.50 -2.47 1.89
N GLY A 60 1.42 -3.09 1.15
CA GLY A 60 1.31 -4.50 0.72
C GLY A 60 0.56 -4.74 -0.59
N LEU A 61 -0.14 -3.74 -1.15
CA LEU A 61 -0.69 -3.86 -2.51
C LEU A 61 0.43 -4.05 -3.53
N THR A 62 0.17 -4.84 -4.57
CA THR A 62 1.00 -4.84 -5.76
C THR A 62 0.85 -3.51 -6.54
N GLN A 63 1.83 -3.17 -7.37
CA GLN A 63 1.73 -2.01 -8.26
C GLN A 63 0.51 -2.12 -9.19
N THR A 64 0.19 -3.32 -9.68
CA THR A 64 -0.99 -3.56 -10.51
C THR A 64 -2.28 -3.28 -9.74
N GLU A 65 -2.42 -3.74 -8.50
CA GLU A 65 -3.59 -3.45 -7.66
C GLU A 65 -3.70 -1.97 -7.31
N LEU A 66 -2.56 -1.29 -7.09
CA LEU A 66 -2.51 0.16 -6.92
C LEU A 66 -3.06 0.88 -8.17
N HIS A 67 -2.62 0.48 -9.36
CA HIS A 67 -3.10 1.05 -10.63
C HIS A 67 -4.58 0.77 -10.87
N GLN A 68 -5.06 -0.40 -10.48
CA GLN A 68 -6.50 -0.70 -10.52
C GLN A 68 -7.28 0.20 -9.56
N LYS A 69 -6.72 0.53 -8.40
CA LYS A 69 -7.35 1.35 -7.37
C LYS A 69 -7.34 2.86 -7.71
N LEU A 70 -6.25 3.38 -8.25
CA LEU A 70 -6.04 4.83 -8.46
C LEU A 70 -5.97 5.26 -9.93
N GLY A 71 -5.96 4.32 -10.87
CA GLY A 71 -5.60 4.58 -12.27
C GLY A 71 -4.09 4.63 -12.47
N MET A 72 -3.67 4.97 -13.69
CA MET A 72 -2.24 5.14 -14.00
C MET A 72 -1.67 6.38 -13.30
N PRO A 73 -0.40 6.34 -12.84
CA PRO A 73 0.24 7.49 -12.26
C PRO A 73 0.44 8.60 -13.29
N GLN A 74 0.47 9.84 -12.81
CA GLN A 74 0.68 11.02 -13.65
C GLN A 74 2.17 11.16 -14.01
N ALA A 75 3.03 10.77 -13.08
CA ALA A 75 4.48 10.80 -13.23
C ALA A 75 5.11 9.65 -12.45
N VAL A 76 6.36 9.34 -12.78
CA VAL A 76 7.23 8.49 -11.96
C VAL A 76 8.39 9.36 -11.48
N ARG A 77 8.65 9.35 -10.17
CA ARG A 77 9.83 10.02 -9.62
C ARG A 77 10.95 9.02 -9.36
N ASP A 78 12.16 9.35 -9.79
CA ASP A 78 13.36 8.58 -9.47
C ASP A 78 13.89 8.99 -8.09
N ARG A 79 14.28 8.01 -7.27
CA ARG A 79 14.87 8.28 -5.95
C ARG A 79 16.37 8.00 -5.98
N LYS A 80 17.19 9.03 -6.21
CA LYS A 80 18.63 8.96 -5.94
C LYS A 80 18.87 9.11 -4.43
N SER A 81 18.83 7.96 -3.75
CA SER A 81 18.79 7.79 -2.28
C SER A 81 19.80 8.61 -1.48
N ALA A 82 20.98 8.91 -2.03
CA ALA A 82 22.03 9.65 -1.31
C ALA A 82 21.77 11.15 -1.18
N LEU A 83 21.05 11.78 -2.13
CA LEU A 83 20.97 13.24 -2.23
C LEU A 83 19.58 13.82 -1.95
N ARG A 84 18.55 12.98 -1.80
CA ARG A 84 17.13 13.42 -1.69
C ARG A 84 16.72 14.39 -2.81
N VAL A 85 17.35 14.25 -3.98
CA VAL A 85 16.96 14.94 -5.21
C VAL A 85 16.06 13.99 -5.98
N PHE A 86 14.84 14.43 -6.26
CA PHE A 86 13.85 13.69 -7.02
C PHE A 86 13.76 14.26 -8.42
N THR A 87 13.87 13.41 -9.44
CA THR A 87 13.57 13.78 -10.82
C THR A 87 12.20 13.22 -11.16
N TYR A 88 11.30 14.07 -11.65
CA TYR A 88 9.97 13.66 -12.06
C TYR A 88 9.95 13.45 -13.57
N HIS A 89 9.52 12.27 -13.99
CA HIS A 89 9.35 11.90 -15.39
C HIS A 89 7.87 11.72 -15.68
N ALA A 90 7.37 12.26 -16.80
CA ALA A 90 6.04 11.90 -17.28
C ALA A 90 5.96 10.37 -17.48
N ILE A 91 4.82 9.76 -17.17
CA ILE A 91 4.66 8.30 -17.27
C ILE A 91 4.97 7.77 -18.68
N THR A 92 4.64 8.54 -19.72
CA THR A 92 4.93 8.19 -21.12
C THR A 92 6.42 8.13 -21.42
N ASP A 93 7.20 9.06 -20.87
CA ASP A 93 8.66 9.09 -21.04
C ASP A 93 9.31 7.99 -20.20
N TRP A 94 8.76 7.73 -19.01
CA TRP A 94 9.21 6.64 -18.14
C TRP A 94 9.12 5.30 -18.85
N GLU A 95 7.94 4.96 -19.38
CA GLU A 95 7.70 3.70 -20.09
C GLU A 95 8.59 3.54 -21.31
N LYS A 96 8.80 4.63 -22.06
CA LYS A 96 9.55 4.60 -23.32
C LYS A 96 11.07 4.53 -23.12
N TYR A 97 11.60 5.25 -22.13
CA TYR A 97 13.03 5.50 -22.02
C TYR A 97 13.65 5.06 -20.69
N PHE A 98 13.02 5.38 -19.56
CA PHE A 98 13.68 5.27 -18.26
C PHE A 98 13.48 3.92 -17.55
N ARG A 99 12.37 3.22 -17.81
CA ARG A 99 12.09 1.91 -17.21
C ARG A 99 13.19 0.87 -17.46
N LYS A 100 13.94 1.01 -18.57
CA LYS A 100 15.08 0.12 -18.90
C LYS A 100 16.40 0.53 -18.24
N LEU A 101 16.49 1.77 -17.76
CA LEU A 101 17.72 2.37 -17.22
C LEU A 101 17.72 2.39 -15.69
N VAL A 102 16.54 2.43 -15.08
CA VAL A 102 16.35 2.49 -13.64
C VAL A 102 15.64 1.22 -13.19
N SER A 103 16.19 0.54 -12.16
CA SER A 103 15.52 -0.63 -11.61
C SER A 103 14.10 -0.26 -11.17
N PRO A 104 13.06 -1.07 -11.51
CA PRO A 104 11.66 -0.73 -11.28
C PRO A 104 11.35 -0.32 -9.82
N GLU A 105 12.02 -0.92 -8.84
CA GLU A 105 11.86 -0.62 -7.41
C GLU A 105 12.34 0.79 -6.99
N ASN A 106 13.08 1.48 -7.86
CA ASN A 106 13.57 2.84 -7.63
C ASN A 106 12.70 3.92 -8.30
N GLY A 107 11.73 3.53 -9.12
CA GLY A 107 10.69 4.41 -9.64
C GLY A 107 9.51 4.43 -8.67
N GLU A 108 9.10 5.62 -8.23
CA GLU A 108 7.93 5.80 -7.37
C GLU A 108 6.79 6.39 -8.17
N ASP A 109 5.61 5.75 -8.11
CA ASP A 109 4.43 6.22 -8.81
C ASP A 109 3.86 7.45 -8.12
N VAL A 110 3.61 8.52 -8.89
CA VAL A 110 3.21 9.83 -8.37
C VAL A 110 1.78 10.18 -8.78
N TYR A 111 0.97 10.55 -7.79
CA TYR A 111 -0.41 11.02 -7.96
C TYR A 111 -0.59 12.34 -7.23
N THR A 112 -1.16 13.32 -7.91
CA THR A 112 -1.38 14.66 -7.39
C THR A 112 -2.87 14.94 -7.39
N PHE A 113 -3.37 15.39 -6.24
CA PHE A 113 -4.75 15.75 -6.00
C PHE A 113 -4.83 17.18 -5.48
N LYS A 114 -5.97 17.83 -5.69
CA LYS A 114 -6.28 19.12 -5.06
C LYS A 114 -7.48 18.95 -4.14
N ARG A 115 -7.30 19.16 -2.83
CA ARG A 115 -8.36 19.07 -1.82
C ARG A 115 -8.34 20.33 -0.96
N ASP A 116 -9.48 21.01 -0.84
CA ASP A 116 -9.60 22.29 -0.12
C ASP A 116 -8.55 23.35 -0.50
N GLY A 117 -8.20 23.41 -1.79
CA GLY A 117 -7.20 24.34 -2.31
C GLY A 117 -5.74 23.96 -2.03
N ILE A 118 -5.50 22.86 -1.30
CA ILE A 118 -4.16 22.30 -1.04
C ILE A 118 -3.81 21.29 -2.12
N GLU A 119 -2.61 21.40 -2.68
CA GLU A 119 -2.05 20.36 -3.53
C GLU A 119 -1.47 19.25 -2.66
N ILE A 120 -1.89 18.02 -2.91
CA ILE A 120 -1.51 16.83 -2.16
C ILE A 120 -0.90 15.84 -3.14
N ARG A 121 0.39 15.54 -2.96
CA ARG A 121 1.12 14.64 -3.84
C ARG A 121 1.45 13.35 -3.09
N TYR A 122 0.87 12.25 -3.54
CA TYR A 122 1.19 10.90 -3.12
C TYR A 122 2.32 10.35 -3.98
N SER A 123 3.26 9.66 -3.37
CA SER A 123 4.34 8.93 -4.02
C SER A 123 4.47 7.55 -3.40
N PHE A 124 4.38 6.51 -4.21
CA PHE A 124 4.38 5.13 -3.75
C PHE A 124 5.74 4.47 -4.01
N SER A 125 6.45 4.12 -2.94
CA SER A 125 7.70 3.35 -3.06
C SER A 125 7.43 1.86 -2.97
N TYR A 126 8.27 1.07 -3.66
CA TYR A 126 8.09 -0.37 -3.74
C TYR A 126 9.19 -1.17 -3.02
N ALA A 127 8.81 -2.38 -2.61
CA ALA A 127 9.69 -3.50 -2.28
C ALA A 127 9.53 -4.60 -3.33
N VAL A 128 10.59 -5.38 -3.50
CA VAL A 128 10.59 -6.63 -4.27
C VAL A 128 10.82 -7.78 -3.31
N ASP A 129 10.34 -8.97 -3.66
CA ASP A 129 10.77 -10.19 -2.98
C ASP A 129 12.27 -10.40 -3.27
N PRO A 130 13.15 -10.46 -2.25
CA PRO A 130 14.57 -10.72 -2.46
C PRO A 130 14.84 -12.11 -3.06
N ASN A 131 13.91 -13.04 -2.98
CA ASN A 131 14.04 -14.38 -3.54
C ASN A 131 13.45 -14.51 -4.95
N ASP A 132 12.77 -13.48 -5.45
CA ASP A 132 12.27 -13.44 -6.82
C ASP A 132 13.38 -12.96 -7.76
N GLU A 133 13.97 -13.89 -8.50
CA GLU A 133 15.02 -13.62 -9.48
C GLU A 133 14.46 -13.28 -10.87
N SER A 134 13.14 -13.23 -11.05
CA SER A 134 12.54 -12.92 -12.35
C SER A 134 12.91 -11.50 -12.83
N GLU A 135 12.87 -11.29 -14.15
CA GLU A 135 13.04 -9.94 -14.72
C GLU A 135 11.81 -9.05 -14.44
N ASN A 136 10.64 -9.67 -14.26
CA ASN A 136 9.36 -8.99 -14.05
C ASN A 136 8.85 -9.20 -12.61
N ARG A 137 9.71 -8.88 -11.64
CA ARG A 137 9.38 -9.06 -10.22
C ARG A 137 8.15 -8.25 -9.85
N THR A 138 7.33 -8.83 -8.99
CA THR A 138 6.17 -8.11 -8.47
C THR A 138 6.64 -7.02 -7.51
N LEU A 139 6.17 -5.79 -7.74
CA LEU A 139 6.42 -4.63 -6.89
C LEU A 139 5.31 -4.49 -5.86
N PHE A 140 5.67 -4.44 -4.58
CA PHE A 140 4.73 -4.29 -3.47
C PHE A 140 4.93 -2.93 -2.79
N VAL A 141 3.84 -2.21 -2.55
CA VAL A 141 3.86 -0.90 -1.88
C VAL A 141 4.43 -1.07 -0.47
N ARG A 142 5.55 -0.39 -0.19
CA ARG A 142 6.20 -0.42 1.14
C ARG A 142 6.12 0.90 1.90
N LEU A 143 5.87 1.98 1.19
CA LEU A 143 5.85 3.34 1.74
C LEU A 143 4.94 4.19 0.86
N VAL A 144 4.10 5.00 1.49
CA VAL A 144 3.36 6.08 0.82
C VAL A 144 3.84 7.39 1.40
N ASP A 145 4.51 8.20 0.59
CA ASP A 145 4.96 9.54 0.94
C ASP A 145 3.95 10.56 0.41
N ILE A 146 3.47 11.46 1.27
CA ILE A 146 2.37 12.38 1.00
C ILE A 146 2.86 13.79 1.31
N GLU A 147 2.99 14.63 0.28
CA GLU A 147 3.46 16.01 0.40
C GLU A 147 2.30 16.99 0.27
N PHE A 148 2.29 18.02 1.12
CA PHE A 148 1.29 19.09 1.14
C PHE A 148 1.91 20.40 0.65
N SER A 149 1.23 21.08 -0.27
CA SER A 149 1.61 22.42 -0.72
C SER A 149 0.38 23.34 -0.75
N PRO A 150 0.29 24.34 0.15
CA PRO A 150 1.21 24.65 1.26
C PRO A 150 1.13 23.64 2.42
N ALA A 151 2.01 23.79 3.41
CA ALA A 151 1.96 23.07 4.69
C ALA A 151 0.60 23.22 5.39
N VAL A 152 0.17 22.17 6.08
CA VAL A 152 -1.16 22.09 6.69
C VAL A 152 -1.10 21.87 8.20
N PRO A 153 -2.06 22.41 8.98
CA PRO A 153 -2.17 22.10 10.40
C PRO A 153 -2.40 20.61 10.64
N LEU A 154 -1.79 20.06 11.70
CA LEU A 154 -1.94 18.67 12.14
C LEU A 154 -3.42 18.25 12.22
N ALA A 155 -4.29 19.09 12.79
CA ALA A 155 -5.72 18.81 12.87
C ALA A 155 -6.45 18.67 11.52
N LYS A 156 -5.90 19.21 10.43
CA LYS A 156 -6.51 19.20 9.09
C LYS A 156 -6.13 17.94 8.30
N ILE A 157 -5.09 17.22 8.70
CA ILE A 157 -4.59 16.07 7.93
C ILE A 157 -5.66 14.97 7.73
N PRO A 158 -6.46 14.56 8.75
CA PRO A 158 -7.48 13.52 8.56
C PRO A 158 -8.55 13.86 7.51
N THR A 159 -8.83 15.15 7.28
CA THR A 159 -9.80 15.57 6.25
C THR A 159 -9.18 15.62 4.86
N LEU A 160 -7.86 15.77 4.77
CA LEU A 160 -7.12 15.87 3.51
C LEU A 160 -6.60 14.52 3.02
N VAL A 161 -6.35 13.57 3.90
CA VAL A 161 -5.81 12.23 3.59
C VAL A 161 -6.80 11.18 4.11
N PRO A 162 -7.72 10.67 3.26
CA PRO A 162 -8.75 9.72 3.69
C PRO A 162 -8.20 8.43 4.27
N GLU A 163 -6.96 8.08 3.99
CA GLU A 163 -6.32 6.86 4.50
C GLU A 163 -5.66 7.07 5.87
N PHE A 164 -5.51 8.33 6.28
CA PHE A 164 -4.93 8.69 7.57
C PHE A 164 -5.99 8.69 8.67
N HIS A 165 -6.04 7.58 9.38
CA HIS A 165 -6.94 7.40 10.53
C HIS A 165 -6.12 7.27 11.81
N PRO A 166 -5.53 8.33 12.39
CA PRO A 166 -4.74 8.18 13.62
C PRO A 166 -5.57 7.57 14.75
N SER A 167 -4.92 6.93 15.73
CA SER A 167 -5.62 6.48 16.93
C SER A 167 -6.08 7.69 17.76
N GLU A 168 -7.26 7.63 18.36
CA GLU A 168 -7.73 8.64 19.34
C GLU A 168 -7.40 8.22 20.78
N ASP A 169 -6.91 6.99 20.99
CA ASP A 169 -6.56 6.49 22.32
C ASP A 169 -5.30 7.20 22.85
N PRO A 170 -5.34 7.84 24.03
CA PRO A 170 -4.18 8.49 24.64
C PRO A 170 -3.02 7.54 24.93
N ALA A 171 -3.28 6.24 25.13
CA ALA A 171 -2.25 5.24 25.38
C ALA A 171 -1.55 4.74 24.10
N SER A 172 -2.04 5.13 22.91
CA SER A 172 -1.43 4.74 21.65
C SER A 172 -0.02 5.32 21.51
N PRO A 173 1.01 4.48 21.24
CA PRO A 173 2.40 4.94 21.20
C PRO A 173 2.59 6.09 20.22
N SER A 174 3.09 7.21 20.74
CA SER A 174 3.38 8.41 19.98
C SER A 174 4.73 8.97 20.40
N PHE A 175 5.53 9.38 19.42
CA PHE A 175 6.87 9.90 19.62
C PHE A 175 7.06 11.17 18.81
N ARG A 176 7.97 12.03 19.22
CA ARG A 176 8.37 13.22 18.46
C ARG A 176 9.88 13.34 18.35
N SER A 177 10.28 14.12 17.36
CA SER A 177 11.57 14.80 17.31
C SER A 177 11.37 16.30 17.15
N ASN A 178 12.45 17.01 16.81
CA ASN A 178 12.40 18.42 16.44
C ASN A 178 11.73 18.67 15.08
N ILE A 179 11.60 17.66 14.21
CA ILE A 179 11.10 17.85 12.83
C ILE A 179 10.01 16.87 12.43
N TRP A 180 9.65 15.91 13.28
CA TRP A 180 8.57 14.97 12.96
C TRP A 180 7.83 14.46 14.21
N VAL A 181 6.61 13.95 13.98
CA VAL A 181 5.78 13.19 14.93
C VAL A 181 5.54 11.79 14.35
N LEU A 182 5.74 10.75 15.15
CA LEU A 182 5.55 9.35 14.78
C LEU A 182 4.39 8.77 15.59
N LEU A 183 3.40 8.21 14.91
CA LEU A 183 2.18 7.66 15.48
C LEU A 183 2.07 6.20 15.07
N PHE A 184 1.70 5.35 16.00
CA PHE A 184 1.42 3.94 15.74
C PHE A 184 -0.09 3.67 15.78
N LYS A 185 -0.57 2.77 14.92
CA LYS A 185 -1.97 2.37 14.88
C LYS A 185 -2.14 0.87 14.69
N GLY A 186 -3.08 0.30 15.44
CA GLY A 186 -3.56 -1.07 15.21
C GLY A 186 -2.61 -2.14 15.73
N ALA A 187 -2.96 -3.39 15.44
CA ALA A 187 -2.15 -4.55 15.81
C ALA A 187 -0.97 -4.72 14.84
N ALA A 188 0.06 -5.44 15.28
CA ALA A 188 1.14 -5.84 14.40
C ALA A 188 0.67 -6.88 13.37
N SER A 189 1.23 -6.81 12.17
CA SER A 189 0.97 -7.75 11.07
C SER A 189 2.24 -8.55 10.76
N PRO A 190 2.21 -9.90 10.88
CA PRO A 190 3.31 -10.75 10.44
C PRO A 190 3.62 -10.61 8.94
N GLN A 191 2.59 -10.39 8.12
CA GLN A 191 2.72 -10.21 6.66
C GLN A 191 3.55 -8.97 6.31
N ALA A 192 3.49 -7.93 7.13
CA ALA A 192 4.21 -6.69 6.90
C ALA A 192 5.75 -6.84 6.93
N ARG A 193 6.28 -7.93 7.52
CA ARG A 193 7.72 -8.27 7.45
C ARG A 193 8.23 -8.37 6.02
N PHE A 194 7.37 -8.70 5.06
CA PHE A 194 7.74 -8.81 3.66
C PHE A 194 8.26 -7.48 3.09
N ILE A 195 7.56 -6.38 3.34
CA ILE A 195 7.90 -5.03 2.83
C ILE A 195 8.95 -4.29 3.67
N VAL A 196 9.44 -4.89 4.76
CA VAL A 196 10.40 -4.30 5.68
C VAL A 196 11.84 -4.64 5.30
N LYS A 197 12.70 -3.60 5.27
CA LYS A 197 14.16 -3.71 5.03
C LYS A 197 14.95 -3.48 6.32
N GLU A 198 14.75 -4.34 7.32
CA GLU A 198 15.48 -4.33 8.60
C GLU A 198 16.11 -5.71 8.84
N ALA A 199 17.39 -5.75 9.26
CA ALA A 199 18.15 -7.00 9.39
C ALA A 199 17.54 -7.97 10.42
N THR A 200 16.86 -7.44 11.46
CA THR A 200 16.19 -8.25 12.50
C THR A 200 14.68 -8.22 12.36
N LYS A 201 14.15 -8.11 11.14
CA LYS A 201 12.69 -7.99 10.92
C LYS A 201 11.87 -9.15 11.46
N ASP A 202 12.42 -10.36 11.51
CA ASP A 202 11.69 -11.52 12.02
C ASP A 202 11.58 -11.57 13.55
N LYS A 203 12.32 -10.71 14.26
CA LYS A 203 12.34 -10.65 15.73
C LYS A 203 11.48 -9.52 16.29
N LEU A 204 10.90 -8.71 15.42
CA LEU A 204 10.17 -7.50 15.79
C LEU A 204 8.72 -7.60 15.31
N GLU A 205 7.86 -6.96 16.07
CA GLU A 205 6.47 -6.75 15.69
C GLU A 205 6.35 -5.45 14.88
N TRP A 206 5.65 -5.56 13.75
CA TRP A 206 5.57 -4.53 12.71
C TRP A 206 4.15 -4.04 12.58
N THR A 207 3.96 -2.75 12.82
CA THR A 207 2.65 -2.11 12.91
C THR A 207 2.58 -0.94 11.93
N LEU A 208 1.36 -0.57 11.55
CA LEU A 208 1.11 0.64 10.78
C LEU A 208 1.61 1.86 11.54
N ALA A 209 2.40 2.69 10.86
CA ALA A 209 2.97 3.89 11.40
C ALA A 209 2.75 5.08 10.47
N TYR A 210 2.40 6.21 11.07
CA TYR A 210 2.29 7.49 10.39
C TYR A 210 3.37 8.42 10.90
N GLN A 211 4.20 8.94 10.01
CA GLN A 211 5.24 9.89 10.36
C GLN A 211 4.95 11.25 9.70
N LEU A 212 4.67 12.26 10.51
CA LEU A 212 4.33 13.61 10.09
C LEU A 212 5.57 14.49 10.19
N PHE A 213 5.98 15.17 9.12
CA PHE A 213 7.19 15.97 9.05
C PHE A 213 6.87 17.47 8.89
N SER A 214 7.66 18.29 9.56
CA SER A 214 7.72 19.74 9.36
C SER A 214 9.12 20.14 8.92
N LEU A 215 9.26 20.72 7.73
CA LEU A 215 10.56 21.14 7.19
C LEU A 215 11.13 22.33 7.97
N GLN A 216 10.28 23.18 8.53
CA GLN A 216 10.64 24.33 9.35
C GLN A 216 10.79 23.96 10.83
N GLY A 217 10.59 22.68 11.18
CA GLY A 217 10.62 22.18 12.55
C GLY A 217 9.26 22.24 13.23
N LEU A 218 9.12 21.44 14.28
CA LEU A 218 7.94 21.39 15.13
C LEU A 218 8.12 22.33 16.32
N PRO A 219 7.10 23.13 16.67
CA PRO A 219 7.17 23.99 17.84
C PRO A 219 7.25 23.15 19.13
N ASP A 220 7.76 23.77 20.18
CA ASP A 220 7.69 23.26 21.54
C ASP A 220 7.03 24.33 22.43
N PRO A 221 5.81 24.10 22.95
CA PRO A 221 5.03 22.87 22.89
C PRO A 221 4.39 22.57 21.51
N LEU A 222 4.24 21.28 21.19
CA LEU A 222 3.48 20.82 20.02
C LEU A 222 2.00 21.18 20.19
N THR A 223 1.34 21.65 19.13
CA THR A 223 -0.10 21.92 19.13
C THR A 223 -0.79 21.29 17.92
N THR A 224 -2.12 21.17 17.96
CA THR A 224 -2.92 20.73 16.82
C THR A 224 -2.86 21.68 15.61
N LYS A 225 -2.36 22.91 15.83
CA LYS A 225 -2.11 23.92 14.79
C LYS A 225 -0.71 23.84 14.18
N SER A 226 0.18 23.01 14.72
CA SER A 226 1.52 22.80 14.17
C SER A 226 1.43 22.40 12.70
N LEU A 227 2.25 23.04 11.86
CA LEU A 227 2.25 22.80 10.42
C LEU A 227 3.04 21.54 10.07
N VAL A 228 2.56 20.84 9.05
CA VAL A 228 3.12 19.61 8.50
C VAL A 228 3.16 19.77 6.99
N ASP A 229 4.35 19.61 6.41
CA ASP A 229 4.56 19.68 4.95
C ASP A 229 4.47 18.31 4.30
N ARG A 230 4.69 17.24 5.08
CA ARG A 230 4.80 15.89 4.55
C ARG A 230 4.40 14.83 5.55
N MET A 231 3.83 13.74 5.09
CA MET A 231 3.42 12.60 5.88
C MET A 231 3.88 11.30 5.18
N GLU A 232 4.37 10.34 5.95
CA GLU A 232 4.68 8.99 5.47
C GLU A 232 3.72 7.98 6.12
N ILE A 233 3.11 7.11 5.31
CA ILE A 233 2.44 5.87 5.75
C ILE A 233 3.42 4.73 5.54
N SER A 234 3.79 4.04 6.62
CA SER A 234 4.83 3.01 6.59
C SER A 234 4.59 1.91 7.62
N THR A 235 5.45 0.90 7.58
CA THR A 235 5.52 -0.16 8.58
C THR A 235 6.68 0.10 9.54
N GLN A 236 6.42 0.16 10.84
CA GLN A 236 7.48 0.37 11.86
C GLN A 236 7.24 -0.49 13.12
N SER A 237 8.29 -0.66 13.92
CA SER A 237 8.25 -1.36 15.21
C SER A 237 8.41 -0.40 16.39
N VAL A 238 7.48 -0.47 17.35
CA VAL A 238 7.55 0.30 18.60
C VAL A 238 8.79 -0.08 19.41
N GLU A 239 9.16 -1.36 19.41
CA GLU A 239 10.34 -1.85 20.13
C GLU A 239 11.63 -1.27 19.55
N LEU A 240 11.73 -1.22 18.22
CA LEU A 240 12.86 -0.61 17.52
C LEU A 240 13.02 0.87 17.92
N VAL A 241 11.92 1.61 17.95
CA VAL A 241 11.93 3.03 18.38
C VAL A 241 12.42 3.16 19.82
N LYS A 242 11.81 2.41 20.75
CA LYS A 242 12.12 2.48 22.19
C LYS A 242 13.54 2.04 22.54
N GLN A 243 14.09 1.07 21.82
CA GLN A 243 15.42 0.52 22.13
C GLN A 243 16.54 1.20 21.35
N ARG A 244 16.37 1.36 20.03
CA ARG A 244 17.44 1.79 19.12
C ARG A 244 17.38 3.26 18.75
N GLN A 245 16.21 3.89 18.87
CA GLN A 245 16.00 5.29 18.45
C GLN A 245 15.57 6.22 19.59
N ARG A 246 15.71 5.77 20.84
CA ARG A 246 15.32 6.51 22.05
C ARG A 246 15.92 7.91 22.18
N HIS A 247 17.06 8.17 21.53
CA HIS A 247 17.76 9.46 21.60
C HIS A 247 17.23 10.49 20.61
N THR A 248 16.38 10.06 19.66
CA THR A 248 15.78 10.92 18.64
C THR A 248 14.25 10.90 18.66
N HIS A 249 13.67 9.98 19.44
CA HIS A 249 12.23 9.74 19.55
C HIS A 249 11.78 9.92 21.00
N ASP A 250 11.42 11.15 21.36
CA ASP A 250 10.90 11.46 22.67
C ASP A 250 9.42 11.05 22.75
N PRO A 251 9.01 10.20 23.71
CA PRO A 251 7.61 9.84 23.88
C PRO A 251 6.74 11.06 24.20
N ILE A 252 5.57 11.14 23.58
CA ILE A 252 4.58 12.20 23.85
C ILE A 252 3.19 11.63 24.00
N LEU A 253 2.30 12.42 24.59
CA LEU A 253 0.87 12.18 24.53
C LEU A 253 0.41 12.23 23.07
N ASN A 254 -0.46 11.30 22.68
CA ASN A 254 -0.97 11.20 21.32
C ASN A 254 -1.66 12.51 20.89
N PRO A 255 -1.17 13.20 19.85
CA PRO A 255 -1.69 14.50 19.44
C PRO A 255 -3.12 14.48 18.88
N TYR A 256 -3.66 13.29 18.59
CA TYR A 256 -5.04 13.09 18.15
C TYR A 256 -5.96 12.60 19.28
N SER A 257 -5.46 12.44 20.50
CA SER A 257 -6.32 12.13 21.65
C SER A 257 -7.03 13.38 22.19
N ARG A 258 -8.14 13.17 22.89
CA ARG A 258 -8.91 14.26 23.52
C ARG A 258 -8.11 14.95 24.62
N GLU A 259 -7.34 14.16 25.37
CA GLU A 259 -6.47 14.59 26.46
C GLU A 259 -5.42 15.58 25.95
N PHE A 260 -4.84 15.35 24.77
CA PHE A 260 -3.87 16.28 24.18
C PHE A 260 -4.50 17.64 23.88
N SER A 261 -5.74 17.65 23.37
CA SER A 261 -6.46 18.89 23.07
C SER A 261 -6.86 19.66 24.34
N GLN A 262 -7.08 18.94 25.45
CA GLN A 262 -7.46 19.50 26.74
C GLN A 262 -6.24 19.88 27.60
N HIS A 263 -5.06 19.36 27.27
CA HIS A 263 -3.85 19.64 28.01
C HIS A 263 -3.55 21.14 27.91
N ALA A 264 -3.77 21.86 29.00
CA ALA A 264 -3.35 23.25 29.10
C ALA A 264 -1.85 23.29 28.79
N LEU A 265 -1.46 24.20 27.90
CA LEU A 265 -0.07 24.55 27.64
C LEU A 265 0.47 25.21 28.92
N ALA A 266 0.75 24.42 29.96
CA ALA A 266 1.53 24.89 31.08
C ALA A 266 2.86 25.35 30.47
N PRO A 267 3.25 26.63 30.61
CA PRO A 267 4.53 27.09 30.10
C PRO A 267 5.60 26.23 30.75
N GLN A 268 6.22 25.35 29.96
CA GLN A 268 7.37 24.61 30.46
C GLN A 268 8.46 25.64 30.75
N PRO A 269 9.02 25.66 31.98
CA PRO A 269 10.17 26.51 32.24
C PRO A 269 11.26 26.13 31.21
N PRO A 270 11.93 27.10 30.57
CA PRO A 270 12.93 26.82 29.56
C PRO A 270 14.00 25.94 30.19
N THR A 271 13.98 24.65 29.87
CA THR A 271 15.06 23.74 30.21
C THR A 271 16.16 24.05 29.21
N ALA A 272 16.95 25.07 29.52
CA ALA A 272 18.20 25.33 28.85
C ALA A 272 19.08 24.08 29.04
N LYS A 273 19.00 23.13 28.09
CA LYS A 273 19.97 22.03 28.00
C LYS A 273 21.32 22.72 27.91
N LYS A 274 22.14 22.64 28.97
CA LYS A 274 23.51 23.17 28.96
C LYS A 274 24.19 22.61 27.73
N ILE A 275 24.48 23.48 26.75
CA ILE A 275 25.28 23.11 25.60
C ILE A 275 26.64 22.66 26.17
N PRO A 276 27.07 21.41 25.96
CA PRO A 276 28.37 20.97 26.44
C PRO A 276 29.44 21.86 25.79
N VAL A 277 30.21 22.56 26.61
CA VAL A 277 31.37 23.30 26.11
C VAL A 277 32.43 22.27 25.72
N PRO A 278 33.02 22.36 24.51
CA PRO A 278 34.03 21.41 24.11
C PRO A 278 35.26 21.47 25.03
N LYS A 279 35.82 20.30 25.36
CA LYS A 279 36.97 20.16 26.28
C LYS A 279 38.27 20.82 25.77
N TYR A 280 38.33 21.25 24.52
CA TYR A 280 39.48 21.92 23.90
C TYR A 280 39.35 23.45 23.91
N ALA A 281 38.39 24.00 24.67
CA ALA A 281 38.27 25.44 24.90
C ALA A 281 39.11 25.93 26.09
N GLU A 282 39.98 25.06 26.64
CA GLU A 282 41.02 25.39 27.63
C GLU A 282 42.42 25.29 27.02
#